data_AF-A0A9N9P2Z2-F1
#
_entry.id   AF-A0A9N9P2Z2-F1
#
_cell.length_a   1.000
_cell.length_b   1.000
_cell.length_c   1.000
_cell.angle_alpha   90.00
_cell.angle_beta   90.00
_cell.angle_gamma   90.00
#
_symmetry.space_group_name_H-M   'P 1'
#
loop_
_entity.id
_entity.type
_entity.pdbx_description
1 polymer ?
#
loop_
_entity_poly.entity_id
_entity_poly.type
_entity_poly.pdbx_seq_one_letter_code
_entity_poly.pdbx_strand_id
1 'polypeptide(L)'
;PTTIKVANPQKFKVCGMVLNNPIPLYDYRPSVTGYLLEMDTAETVSSAVQVDLLHHPEESNKHTSVMWEILKQFHTLTFMEVTPTRACLPFHVLSVERLARAFVGAPT
;
A
#
# COMPACT_ATOMS: atom_id res chain seq x y z
N PRO A 1 0.59 -27.32 33.19
CA PRO A 1 -0.15 -26.33 32.36
C PRO A 1 0.83 -25.49 31.54
N THR A 2 1.00 -25.83 30.27
CA THR A 2 1.81 -25.08 29.31
C THR A 2 1.04 -23.85 28.85
N THR A 3 1.56 -22.66 29.19
CA THR A 3 1.00 -21.38 28.78
C THR A 3 1.17 -21.21 27.27
N ILE A 4 0.10 -21.42 26.52
CA ILE A 4 0.04 -21.07 25.10
C ILE A 4 0.15 -19.55 25.05
N LYS A 5 1.29 -19.01 24.59
CA LYS A 5 1.42 -17.59 24.25
C LYS A 5 0.49 -17.34 23.07
N VAL A 6 -0.70 -16.83 23.36
CA VAL A 6 -1.60 -16.30 22.33
C VAL A 6 -0.82 -15.24 21.55
N ALA A 7 -0.66 -15.45 20.25
CA ALA A 7 0.02 -14.50 19.38
C ALA A 7 -0.64 -13.12 19.55
N ASN A 8 0.18 -12.10 19.79
CA ASN A 8 -0.28 -10.72 19.97
C ASN A 8 -1.19 -10.33 18.79
N PRO A 9 -2.40 -9.78 19.03
CA PRO A 9 -3.26 -9.30 17.95
C PRO A 9 -2.53 -8.22 17.16
N GLN A 10 -2.68 -8.25 15.83
CA GLN A 10 -2.01 -7.38 14.87
C GLN A 10 -1.96 -5.92 15.36
N LYS A 11 -0.75 -5.40 15.60
CA LYS A 11 -0.51 -4.03 16.13
C LYS A 11 -0.54 -2.93 15.07
N PHE A 12 -0.86 -3.28 13.83
CA PHE A 12 -0.74 -2.38 12.69
C PHE A 12 -2.10 -2.22 12.00
N LYS A 13 -2.43 -0.97 11.67
CA LYS A 13 -3.61 -0.58 10.92
C LYS A 13 -3.17 -0.06 9.56
N VAL A 14 -3.88 -0.43 8.50
CA VAL A 14 -3.66 0.13 7.17
C VAL A 14 -4.76 1.13 6.86
N CYS A 15 -4.39 2.30 6.36
CA CYS A 15 -5.31 3.39 6.00
C CYS A 15 -5.03 3.89 4.58
N GLY A 16 -6.06 4.38 3.90
CA GLY A 16 -5.92 5.07 2.61
C GLY A 16 -5.96 6.59 2.78
N MET A 17 -5.17 7.30 1.98
CA MET A 17 -5.19 8.76 1.86
C MET A 17 -5.14 9.15 0.38
N VAL A 18 -5.91 10.16 -0.03
CA VAL A 18 -5.83 10.73 -1.38
C VAL A 18 -5.50 12.21 -1.26
N LEU A 19 -4.52 12.68 -2.03
CA LEU A 19 -4.12 14.08 -2.00
C LEU A 19 -5.05 14.93 -2.86
N ASN A 20 -5.29 16.16 -2.42
CA ASN A 20 -6.04 17.15 -3.19
C ASN A 20 -5.30 17.57 -4.47
N ASN A 21 -3.97 17.51 -4.45
CA ASN A 21 -3.12 17.81 -5.59
C ASN A 21 -2.12 16.66 -5.80
N PRO A 22 -1.90 16.20 -7.04
CA PRO A 22 -0.94 15.14 -7.33
C PRO A 22 0.50 15.60 -7.09
N ILE A 23 1.37 14.66 -6.73
CA ILE A 23 2.80 14.88 -6.60
C ILE A 23 3.48 14.58 -7.95
N PRO A 24 4.26 15.50 -8.52
CA PRO A 24 4.99 15.25 -9.77
C PRO A 24 6.02 14.14 -9.63
N LEU A 25 6.14 13.28 -10.65
CA LEU A 25 7.16 12.24 -10.77
C LEU A 25 8.10 12.59 -11.93
N TYR A 26 9.24 13.20 -11.63
CA TYR A 26 10.22 13.62 -12.66
C TYR A 26 9.54 14.40 -13.79
N ASP A 27 9.46 13.81 -14.99
CA ASP A 27 8.90 14.42 -16.21
C ASP A 27 7.39 14.12 -16.39
N TYR A 28 6.76 13.44 -15.45
CA TYR A 28 5.36 13.03 -15.51
C TYR A 28 4.53 13.62 -14.38
N ARG A 29 3.32 14.08 -14.71
CA ARG A 29 2.34 14.55 -13.72
C ARG A 29 1.19 13.55 -13.61
N PRO A 30 1.08 12.79 -12.51
CA PRO A 30 -0.08 11.94 -12.26
C PRO A 30 -1.38 12.75 -12.27
N SER A 31 -2.47 12.12 -12.68
CA SER A 31 -3.81 12.71 -12.55
C SER A 31 -4.20 12.86 -11.08
N VAL A 32 -3.89 11.85 -10.25
CA VAL A 32 -4.14 11.82 -8.81
C VAL A 32 -3.04 11.00 -8.12
N THR A 33 -2.66 11.45 -6.92
CA THR A 33 -1.74 10.73 -6.03
C THR A 33 -2.48 10.30 -4.76
N GLY A 34 -2.31 9.04 -4.38
CA GLY A 34 -2.82 8.45 -3.15
C GLY A 34 -1.75 7.70 -2.38
N TYR A 35 -2.08 7.27 -1.17
CA TYR A 35 -1.20 6.52 -0.28
C TYR A 35 -1.95 5.41 0.43
N LEU A 36 -1.28 4.27 0.59
CA LEU A 36 -1.56 3.31 1.66
C LEU A 36 -0.56 3.52 2.79
N LEU A 37 -1.08 3.76 3.99
CA LEU A 37 -0.31 4.06 5.19
C LEU A 37 -0.41 2.89 6.15
N GLU A 38 0.72 2.38 6.62
CA GLU A 38 0.79 1.52 7.79
C GLU A 38 0.95 2.40 9.02
N MET A 39 0.08 2.22 10.00
CA MET A 39 0.08 2.95 11.26
C MET A 39 0.22 1.98 12.42
N ASP A 40 1.00 2.37 13.43
CA ASP A 40 1.09 1.63 14.69
C ASP A 40 -0.07 1.97 15.64
N THR A 41 -0.07 1.36 16.83
CA THR A 41 -1.09 1.60 17.86
C THR A 41 -1.09 3.02 18.43
N ALA A 42 -0.04 3.81 18.19
CA ALA A 42 0.06 5.21 18.59
C ALA A 42 -0.32 6.16 17.44
N GLU A 43 -0.96 5.63 16.39
CA GLU A 43 -1.33 6.37 15.17
C GLU A 43 -0.15 7.02 14.45
N THR A 44 1.07 6.52 14.68
CA THR A 44 2.26 6.98 13.99
C THR A 44 2.41 6.17 12.70
N VAL A 45 2.64 6.86 11.57
CA VAL A 45 2.88 6.21 10.28
C VAL A 45 4.25 5.52 10.32
N SER A 46 4.25 4.19 10.26
CA SER A 46 5.47 3.36 10.21
C SER A 46 5.99 3.16 8.79
N SER A 47 5.08 3.12 7.81
CA SER A 47 5.40 2.91 6.40
C SER A 47 4.33 3.52 5.49
N ALA A 48 4.72 3.91 4.27
CA ALA A 48 3.82 4.47 3.28
C ALA A 48 4.13 3.94 1.88
N VAL A 49 3.08 3.61 1.13
CA VAL A 49 3.15 3.21 -0.28
C VAL A 49 2.40 4.24 -1.10
N GLN A 50 3.11 4.96 -1.95
CA GLN A 50 2.52 5.90 -2.89
C GLN A 50 1.89 5.17 -4.07
N VAL A 51 0.70 5.61 -4.47
CA VAL A 51 -0.04 5.11 -5.63
C VAL A 51 -0.37 6.29 -6.53
N ASP A 52 0.16 6.29 -7.74
CA ASP A 52 -0.07 7.34 -8.72
C ASP A 52 -0.94 6.84 -9.87
N LEU A 53 -2.06 7.53 -10.10
CA LEU A 53 -2.89 7.28 -11.26
C LEU A 53 -2.33 8.08 -12.43
N LEU A 54 -1.69 7.39 -13.37
CA LEU A 54 -1.04 8.02 -14.51
C LEU A 54 -2.06 8.40 -15.59
N HIS A 55 -2.82 7.43 -16.06
CA HIS A 55 -3.81 7.62 -17.11
C HIS A 55 -5.15 7.01 -16.70
N HIS A 56 -6.23 7.74 -16.95
CA HIS A 56 -7.58 7.23 -16.86
C HIS A 56 -8.25 7.42 -18.23
N PRO A 57 -8.75 6.35 -18.87
CA PRO A 57 -9.25 6.41 -20.25
C PRO A 57 -10.52 7.26 -20.41
N GLU A 58 -11.22 7.56 -19.32
CA GLU A 58 -12.37 8.46 -19.34
C GLU A 58 -11.94 9.87 -18.92
N GLU A 59 -12.32 10.89 -19.71
CA GLU A 59 -12.21 12.33 -19.38
C GLU A 59 -13.19 12.74 -18.24
N SER A 60 -13.44 11.85 -17.29
CA SER A 60 -14.30 12.17 -16.16
C SER A 60 -13.47 12.85 -15.06
N ASN A 61 -13.97 13.94 -14.50
CA ASN A 61 -13.42 14.62 -13.31
C ASN A 61 -13.44 13.73 -12.03
N LYS A 62 -13.65 12.41 -12.16
CA LYS A 62 -13.81 11.47 -11.04
C LYS A 62 -12.53 10.76 -10.65
N HIS A 63 -11.36 11.25 -11.07
CA HIS A 63 -10.07 10.62 -10.77
C HIS A 63 -9.85 10.34 -9.26
N THR A 64 -10.32 11.23 -8.39
CA THR A 64 -10.26 11.04 -6.92
C THR A 64 -11.11 9.84 -6.47
N SER A 65 -12.32 9.68 -7.04
CA SER A 65 -13.18 8.53 -6.74
C SER A 65 -12.58 7.23 -7.22
N VAL A 66 -11.96 7.24 -8.41
CA VAL A 66 -11.26 6.08 -8.98
C VAL A 66 -10.07 5.70 -8.09
N MET A 67 -9.28 6.68 -7.63
CA MET A 67 -8.18 6.44 -6.70
C MET A 67 -8.67 5.79 -5.40
N TRP A 68 -9.80 6.24 -4.83
CA TRP A 68 -10.36 5.62 -3.63
C TRP A 68 -10.74 4.15 -3.85
N GLU A 69 -11.33 3.81 -4.99
CA GLU A 69 -11.65 2.41 -5.32
C GLU A 69 -10.38 1.56 -5.50
N ILE A 70 -9.35 2.11 -6.15
CA ILE A 70 -8.03 1.45 -6.27
C ILE A 70 -7.43 1.19 -4.88
N LEU A 71 -7.37 2.21 -4.02
CA LEU A 71 -6.83 2.08 -2.67
C LEU A 71 -7.62 1.07 -1.83
N LYS A 72 -8.95 0.99 -1.99
CA LYS A 72 -9.79 -0.01 -1.32
C LYS A 72 -9.49 -1.44 -1.77
N GLN A 73 -9.26 -1.64 -3.07
CA GLN A 73 -8.85 -2.94 -3.59
C GLN A 73 -7.44 -3.29 -3.10
N PHE A 74 -6.50 -2.36 -3.18
CA PHE A 74 -5.12 -2.56 -2.71
C PHE A 74 -5.06 -2.87 -1.22
N HIS A 75 -5.84 -2.17 -0.40
CA HIS A 75 -6.01 -2.45 1.03
C HIS A 75 -6.49 -3.89 1.26
N THR A 76 -7.49 -4.36 0.51
CA THR A 76 -7.94 -5.76 0.61
C THR A 76 -6.81 -6.74 0.26
N LEU A 77 -6.02 -6.42 -0.76
CA LEU A 77 -4.90 -7.26 -1.22
C LEU A 77 -3.70 -7.26 -0.26
N THR A 78 -3.59 -6.33 0.70
CA THR A 78 -2.52 -6.40 1.70
C THR A 78 -2.74 -7.52 2.71
N PHE A 79 -4.00 -7.87 3.02
CA PHE A 79 -4.32 -8.97 3.94
C PHE A 79 -4.16 -10.37 3.34
N MET A 80 -3.95 -10.48 2.02
CA MET A 80 -3.70 -11.76 1.38
C MET A 80 -2.30 -12.30 1.68
N GLU A 81 -1.37 -11.45 2.11
CA GLU A 81 -0.04 -11.87 2.53
C GLU A 81 -0.11 -12.50 3.93
N VAL A 82 0.28 -13.78 4.00
CA VAL A 82 0.23 -14.57 5.26
C VAL A 82 1.38 -14.19 6.21
N THR A 83 2.46 -13.57 5.72
CA THR A 83 3.61 -13.14 6.54
C THR A 83 3.61 -11.63 6.83
N PRO A 84 3.70 -11.18 8.09
CA PRO A 84 3.44 -9.79 8.48
C PRO A 84 4.65 -8.85 8.24
N THR A 85 5.44 -9.07 7.20
CA THR A 85 6.71 -8.35 7.00
C THR A 85 6.55 -6.96 6.41
N ARG A 86 5.47 -6.68 5.65
CA ARG A 86 5.12 -5.37 5.10
C ARG A 86 3.60 -5.24 4.95
N ALA A 87 2.90 -4.69 5.92
CA ALA A 87 1.44 -4.78 5.97
C ALA A 87 0.74 -3.82 4.99
N CYS A 88 1.43 -2.82 4.43
CA CYS A 88 0.83 -1.85 3.50
C CYS A 88 1.08 -2.13 2.00
N LEU A 89 1.88 -3.14 1.63
CA LEU A 89 2.07 -3.50 0.22
C LEU A 89 1.01 -4.50 -0.25
N PRO A 90 0.29 -4.23 -1.35
CA PRO A 90 -0.60 -5.22 -1.95
C PRO A 90 0.17 -6.47 -2.35
N PHE A 91 -0.40 -7.65 -2.11
CA PHE A 91 0.27 -8.95 -2.31
C PHE A 91 0.99 -9.10 -3.66
N HIS A 92 0.37 -8.66 -4.76
CA HIS A 92 0.94 -8.78 -6.09
C HIS A 92 2.20 -7.89 -6.26
N VAL A 93 2.17 -6.66 -5.72
CA VAL A 93 3.33 -5.75 -5.73
C VAL A 93 4.46 -6.34 -4.88
N LEU A 94 4.13 -6.84 -3.69
CA LEU A 94 5.10 -7.49 -2.80
C LEU A 94 5.74 -8.71 -3.46
N SER A 95 4.95 -9.52 -4.17
CA SER A 95 5.43 -10.72 -4.87
C SER A 95 6.44 -10.36 -5.97
N VAL A 96 6.14 -9.33 -6.78
CA VAL A 96 7.05 -8.83 -7.82
C VAL A 96 8.33 -8.27 -7.20
N GLU A 97 8.22 -7.52 -6.10
CA GLU A 97 9.38 -6.95 -5.42
C GLU A 97 10.32 -8.03 -4.86
N ARG A 98 9.77 -9.05 -4.20
CA ARG A 98 10.53 -10.21 -3.70
C ARG A 98 11.19 -10.98 -4.83
N LEU A 99 10.47 -11.21 -5.94
CA LEU A 99 11.01 -11.87 -7.13
C LEU A 99 12.19 -11.09 -7.71
N ALA A 100 12.03 -9.77 -7.85
CA ALA A 100 13.08 -8.89 -8.36
C ALA A 100 14.31 -8.90 -7.45
N ARG A 101 14.14 -8.82 -6.12
CA ARG A 101 15.24 -8.93 -5.15
C ARG A 101 15.99 -10.25 -5.26
N ALA A 102 15.25 -11.36 -5.30
CA ALA A 102 15.82 -12.69 -5.43
C ALA A 102 16.63 -12.83 -6.72
N PHE A 103 16.13 -12.26 -7.83
CA PHE A 103 16.79 -12.28 -9.12
C PHE A 103 18.12 -11.49 -9.13
N VAL A 104 18.17 -10.33 -8.46
CA VAL A 104 19.39 -9.50 -8.39
C VAL A 104 20.33 -9.88 -7.23
N GLY A 105 19.98 -10.90 -6.44
CA GLY A 105 20.77 -11.34 -5.29
C GLY A 105 20.76 -10.36 -4.11
N ALA A 106 19.76 -9.48 -4.01
CA ALA A 106 19.63 -8.55 -2.89
C ALA A 106 18.99 -9.25 -1.67
N PRO A 107 19.45 -8.98 -0.43
CA PRO A 107 18.86 -9.57 0.76
C PRO A 107 17.38 -9.17 0.95
N THR A 108 16.59 -10.15 1.40
CA THR A 108 15.17 -10.00 1.75
C THR A 108 15.00 -9.24 3.06
#